data_AF-A0A329ZCB5-F1
#
_entry.id   AF-A0A329ZCB5-F1
#
_cell.length_a   1.000
_cell.length_b   1.000
_cell.length_c   1.000
_cell.angle_alpha   90.00
_cell.angle_beta   90.00
_cell.angle_gamma   90.00
#
_symmetry.space_group_name_H-M   'P 1'
#
loop_
_entity.id
_entity.type
_entity.pdbx_description
1 polymer ?
#
loop_
_entity_poly.entity_id
_entity_poly.type
_entity_poly.pdbx_seq_one_letter_code
_entity_poly.pdbx_strand_id
1 'polypeptide(L)' 'MQGISYMIDSTNKALSDEIISLVEQILDSKAKDPTTDTKELESKIDNLVYKLYNLTESEIKTIEGK' A
#
# COMPACT_ATOMS: atom_id res chain seq x y z
N MET A 1 18.30 5.01 -20.64
CA MET A 1 17.18 4.61 -19.78
C MET A 1 17.73 3.76 -18.67
N GLN A 2 17.94 4.33 -17.48
CA GLN A 2 18.25 3.51 -16.30
C GLN A 2 16.93 2.91 -15.82
N GLY A 3 16.87 1.58 -15.76
CA GLY A 3 15.70 0.84 -15.30
C GLY A 3 15.39 1.22 -13.86
N ILE A 4 14.13 1.57 -13.61
CA ILE A 4 13.64 1.83 -12.27
C ILE A 4 13.61 0.49 -11.55
N SER A 5 14.72 0.14 -10.89
CA SER A 5 14.69 -0.87 -9.84
C SER A 5 13.79 -0.29 -8.76
N TYR A 6 12.61 -0.88 -8.55
CA TYR A 6 11.76 -0.57 -7.40
C TYR A 6 12.52 -1.01 -6.14
N MET A 7 13.40 -0.13 -5.64
CA MET A 7 14.33 -0.43 -4.55
C MET A 7 13.54 -0.58 -3.25
N ILE A 8 13.19 -1.83 -2.92
CA ILE A 8 12.96 -2.22 -1.53
C ILE A 8 14.34 -2.29 -0.89
N ASP A 9 14.76 -1.20 -0.25
CA ASP A 9 16.01 -1.13 0.50
C ASP A 9 15.75 -1.53 1.96
N SER A 10 16.82 -1.78 2.73
CA SER A 10 16.69 -2.16 4.15
C SER A 10 15.88 -1.16 4.99
N THR A 11 15.80 0.09 4.55
CA THR A 11 15.05 1.18 5.21
C THR A 11 13.54 1.05 5.04
N ASN A 12 13.06 0.43 3.97
CA ASN A 12 11.64 0.32 3.67
C ASN A 12 11.10 -1.12 3.75
N LYS A 13 11.97 -2.09 4.04
CA LYS A 13 11.58 -3.50 4.22
C LYS A 13 10.43 -3.68 5.20
N ALA A 14 10.43 -2.97 6.34
CA ALA A 14 9.36 -3.07 7.33
C ALA A 14 7.99 -2.63 6.76
N LEU A 15 7.97 -1.51 6.02
CA LEU A 15 6.76 -1.05 5.34
C LEU A 15 6.31 -2.03 4.26
N SER A 16 7.25 -2.58 3.50
CA SER A 16 6.96 -3.58 2.47
C SER A 16 6.39 -4.87 3.07
N ASP A 17 6.98 -5.37 4.15
CA ASP A 17 6.50 -6.57 4.85
C ASP A 17 5.07 -6.34 5.40
N GLU A 18 4.78 -5.15 5.93
CA GLU A 18 3.44 -4.77 6.40
C GLU A 18 2.43 -4.69 5.25
N ILE A 19 2.80 -4.07 4.12
CA ILE A 19 1.95 -4.03 2.93
C ILE A 19 1.63 -5.44 2.44
N ILE A 20 2.65 -6.31 2.33
CA ILE A 20 2.45 -7.71 1.90
C ILE A 20 1.48 -8.42 2.85
N SER A 21 1.66 -8.31 4.16
CA SER A 21 0.79 -8.94 5.14
C SER A 21 -0.66 -8.45 5.05
N LEU A 22 -0.88 -7.16 4.79
CA LEU A 22 -2.24 -6.62 4.60
C LEU A 22 -2.87 -7.11 3.28
N VAL A 23 -2.09 -7.20 2.20
CA VAL A 23 -2.56 -7.74 0.92
C VAL A 23 -2.95 -9.21 1.06
N GLU A 24 -2.14 -10.02 1.74
CA GLU A 24 -2.46 -11.43 2.04
C GLU A 24 -3.77 -11.55 2.83
N GLN A 25 -3.99 -10.70 3.85
CA GLN A 25 -5.24 -10.68 4.61
C GLN A 25 -6.46 -10.32 3.74
N ILE A 26 -6.32 -9.38 2.81
CA ILE A 26 -7.39 -9.01 1.86
C ILE A 26 -7.70 -10.20 0.95
N LEU A 27 -6.67 -10.83 0.38
CA LEU A 27 -6.83 -11.97 -0.52
C LEU A 27 -7.49 -13.15 0.20
N ASP A 28 -7.05 -13.48 1.41
CA ASP A 28 -7.64 -14.55 2.22
C ASP A 28 -9.09 -14.27 2.59
N SER A 29 -9.43 -13.01 2.87
CA SER A 29 -10.80 -12.59 3.20
C SER A 29 -11.71 -12.69 1.98
N LYS A 30 -11.26 -12.18 0.82
CA LYS A 30 -12.02 -12.23 -0.44
C LYS A 30 -12.09 -13.64 -1.04
N ALA A 31 -11.12 -14.51 -0.75
CA ALA A 31 -11.18 -15.92 -1.11
C ALA A 31 -12.27 -16.68 -0.35
N LYS A 32 -12.53 -16.30 0.92
CA LYS A 32 -13.61 -16.88 1.74
C LYS A 32 -14.98 -16.32 1.35
N ASP A 33 -15.05 -15.01 1.16
CA ASP A 33 -16.25 -14.30 0.71
C ASP A 33 -15.85 -13.11 -0.17
N PRO A 34 -16.10 -13.18 -1.49
CA PRO A 34 -15.78 -12.10 -2.43
C PRO A 34 -16.47 -10.76 -2.14
N THR A 35 -17.53 -10.77 -1.31
CA THR A 35 -18.27 -9.56 -0.92
C THR A 35 -17.77 -8.93 0.37
N THR A 36 -16.76 -9.53 1.02
CA THR A 36 -16.15 -8.99 2.23
C THR A 36 -15.65 -7.58 1.99
N ASP A 37 -16.07 -6.64 2.84
CA ASP A 37 -15.57 -5.27 2.82
C ASP A 37 -14.13 -5.22 3.37
N THR A 38 -13.21 -4.78 2.53
CA THR A 38 -11.79 -4.65 2.86
C THR A 38 -11.32 -3.20 2.81
N LYS A 39 -12.22 -2.21 2.71
CA LYS A 39 -11.88 -0.79 2.56
C LYS A 39 -10.93 -0.28 3.64
N GLU A 40 -11.07 -0.72 4.89
CA GLU A 40 -10.16 -0.31 5.96
C GLU A 40 -8.74 -0.84 5.76
N LEU A 41 -8.58 -2.07 5.27
CA LEU A 41 -7.28 -2.66 4.96
C LEU A 41 -6.65 -1.97 3.74
N GLU A 42 -7.46 -1.70 2.71
CA GLU A 42 -7.06 -0.97 1.50
C GLU A 42 -6.59 0.46 1.85
N SER A 43 -7.34 1.18 2.68
CA SER A 43 -6.94 2.52 3.15
C SER A 43 -5.65 2.52 3.98
N LYS A 44 -5.39 1.45 4.74
CA LYS A 44 -4.09 1.29 5.45
C LYS A 44 -2.96 1.08 4.45
N ILE A 45 -3.16 0.27 3.42
CA ILE A 45 -2.18 0.07 2.34
C ILE A 45 -1.89 1.40 1.64
N ASP A 46 -2.90 2.19 1.29
CA ASP A 46 -2.71 3.51 0.66
C ASP A 46 -1.78 4.40 1.49
N ASN A 47 -2.04 4.50 2.81
CA ASN A 47 -1.20 5.27 3.73
C ASN A 47 0.23 4.75 3.82
N LEU A 48 0.44 3.42 3.80
CA LEU A 48 1.77 2.81 3.83
C LEU A 48 2.52 3.04 2.52
N VAL A 49 1.82 3.00 1.38
CA VAL A 49 2.38 3.31 0.06
C VAL A 49 2.77 4.79 -0.02
N TYR A 50 1.95 5.70 0.50
CA TYR A 50 2.31 7.12 0.59
C TYR A 50 3.58 7.35 1.41
N LYS A 51 3.72 6.66 2.56
CA LYS A 51 4.94 6.69 3.38
C LYS A 51 6.14 6.10 2.65
N LEU A 52 5.94 5.01 1.90
CA LEU A 52 6.98 4.34 1.12
C LEU A 52 7.59 5.27 0.05
N TYR A 53 6.76 6.12 -0.56
CA TYR A 53 7.18 7.11 -1.55
C TYR A 53 7.45 8.50 -0.95
N ASN A 54 7.40 8.64 0.38
CA ASN A 54 7.58 9.91 1.09
C ASN A 54 6.67 11.04 0.56
N LEU A 55 5.44 10.71 0.17
CA LEU A 55 4.49 11.69 -0.33
C LEU A 55 4.04 12.64 0.76
N THR A 56 3.90 13.92 0.38
CA THR A 56 3.34 14.97 1.21
C THR A 56 1.81 14.97 1.16
N GLU A 57 1.15 15.58 2.15
CA GLU A 57 -0.31 15.73 2.14
C GLU A 57 -0.84 16.44 0.88
N SER A 58 -0.05 17.34 0.29
CA SER A 58 -0.41 18.04 -0.94
C SER A 58 -0.43 17.10 -2.14
N GLU A 59 0.57 16.23 -2.24
CA GLU A 59 0.66 15.21 -3.30
C GLU A 59 -0.45 14.18 -3.14
N ILE A 60 -0.71 13.74 -1.90
CA ILE A 60 -1.81 12.82 -1.59
C ILE A 60 -3.16 13.41 -1.99
N LYS A 61 -3.46 14.67 -1.62
CA LYS A 61 -4.70 15.36 -2.03
C LYS A 61 -4.86 15.42 -3.55
N THR A 62 -3.76 15.70 -4.25
CA THR A 62 -3.73 15.74 -5.72
C THR A 62 -4.06 14.37 -6.33
N ILE A 63 -3.53 13.28 -5.75
CA ILE A 63 -3.80 11.90 -6.19
C ILE A 63 -5.25 11.48 -5.89
N GLU A 64 -5.76 11.83 -4.71
CA GLU A 64 -7.12 11.49 -4.28
C GLU A 64 -8.20 12.37 -4.93
N GLY A 65 -7.81 13.40 -5.69
CA GLY A 65 -8.74 14.35 -6.30
C GLY A 65 -9.50 15.19 -5.27
N LYS A 66 -8.86 15.46 -4.13
CA LYS A 66 -9.41 16.25 -3.02
C LYS A 66 -8.88 17.68 -3.00
#